data_AF-A0A3C0A5M3-F1
#
_entry.id   AF-A0A3C0A5M3-F1
#
_cell.length_a   1.000
_cell.length_b   1.000
_cell.length_c   1.000
_cell.angle_alpha   90.00
_cell.angle_beta   90.00
_cell.angle_gamma   90.00
#
_symmetry.space_group_name_H-M   'P 1'
#
loop_
_entity.id
_entity.type
_entity.pdbx_description
1 polymer ?
#
loop_
_entity_poly.entity_id
_entity_poly.type
_entity_poly.pdbx_seq_one_letter_code
_entity_poly.pdbx_strand_id
1 'polypeptide(L)'
;METTEHKSFFRTAKVLALLPLLFIGAGVWYYIAKNGASDQAPEKGGTPVTPDGFRGAQHGERALPAQNMGAEGPEAGLDIQGDENFKNQVTQSLKRIWLSDRKNFLFIKKYLSVIRNENKTDFYLDNGRPVAALSRAQAGRSLTWCAGLIAHQAFHAYMKFNSQKREKIRPPLPGEKDERKFSVNPAALDYTSLEDIFNVEAKACSFQEGILRKIGAPGLEINTLRKRAPRDFSVSHDGNYSIKP
;
A
#
# COMPACT_ATOMS: atom_id res chain seq x y z
N MET A 1 8.12 -3.36 -83.98
CA MET A 1 8.14 -4.22 -82.77
C MET A 1 8.37 -3.30 -81.59
N GLU A 2 7.32 -2.92 -80.89
CA GLU A 2 7.39 -2.05 -79.71
C GLU A 2 7.73 -2.88 -78.49
N THR A 3 8.85 -2.57 -77.84
CA THR A 3 9.26 -3.15 -76.57
C THR A 3 8.62 -2.35 -75.43
N THR A 4 7.63 -2.93 -74.76
CA THR A 4 7.02 -2.36 -73.56
C THR A 4 7.95 -2.49 -72.36
N GLU A 5 8.38 -1.34 -71.84
CA GLU A 5 9.27 -1.20 -70.69
C GLU A 5 8.49 -1.43 -69.37
N HIS A 6 8.65 -2.59 -68.74
CA HIS A 6 8.05 -2.90 -67.44
C HIS A 6 8.73 -2.11 -66.31
N LYS A 7 8.22 -0.91 -65.99
CA LYS A 7 8.66 -0.14 -64.82
C LYS A 7 8.17 -0.78 -63.51
N SER A 8 9.11 -1.45 -62.83
CA SER A 8 9.27 -1.63 -61.37
C SER A 8 8.11 -1.18 -60.45
N PHE A 9 6.96 -1.87 -60.49
CA PHE A 9 5.89 -1.73 -59.49
C PHE A 9 6.29 -2.24 -58.09
N PHE A 10 7.34 -3.05 -57.99
CA PHE A 10 7.74 -3.71 -56.73
C PHE A 10 8.50 -2.82 -55.74
N ARG A 11 9.06 -1.68 -56.17
CA ARG A 11 9.82 -0.79 -55.28
C ARG A 11 8.92 0.13 -54.45
N THR A 12 7.80 0.59 -55.00
CA THR A 12 6.85 1.49 -54.33
C THR A 12 6.09 0.81 -53.19
N ALA A 13 5.70 -0.46 -53.36
CA ALA A 13 4.99 -1.22 -52.32
C ALA A 13 5.84 -1.44 -51.05
N LYS A 14 7.16 -1.64 -51.19
CA LYS A 14 8.06 -1.84 -50.05
C LYS A 14 8.26 -0.56 -49.23
N VAL A 15 8.26 0.61 -49.87
CA VAL A 15 8.39 1.90 -49.17
C VAL A 15 7.11 2.23 -48.39
N LEU A 16 5.94 1.95 -48.97
CA LEU A 16 4.66 2.15 -48.28
C LEU A 16 4.47 1.23 -47.06
N ALA A 17 5.05 0.03 -47.07
CA ALA A 17 4.97 -0.91 -45.94
C ALA A 17 5.74 -0.46 -44.69
N LEU A 18 6.75 0.43 -44.83
CA LEU A 18 7.56 0.93 -43.71
C LEU A 18 6.96 2.18 -43.03
N LEU A 19 5.99 2.83 -43.67
CA LEU A 19 5.37 4.06 -43.22
C LEU A 19 4.64 3.92 -41.85
N PRO A 20 3.90 2.83 -41.57
CA PRO A 20 3.27 2.61 -40.26
C PRO A 20 4.28 2.44 -39.11
N LEU A 21 5.40 1.77 -39.35
CA LEU A 21 6.47 1.57 -38.36
C LEU A 21 7.12 2.90 -37.96
N LEU A 22 7.31 3.80 -38.92
CA LEU A 22 7.80 5.16 -38.66
C LEU A 22 6.83 5.95 -37.77
N PHE A 23 5.51 5.86 -38.01
CA PHE A 23 4.52 6.54 -37.18
C PHE A 23 4.46 6.00 -35.75
N ILE A 24 4.57 4.68 -35.57
CA ILE A 24 4.63 4.07 -34.24
C ILE A 24 5.89 4.52 -33.50
N GLY A 25 7.05 4.50 -34.16
CA GLY A 25 8.32 4.98 -33.59
C GLY A 25 8.26 6.45 -33.16
N ALA A 26 7.70 7.31 -34.01
CA ALA A 26 7.52 8.73 -33.70
C ALA A 26 6.55 8.95 -32.52
N GLY A 27 5.47 8.16 -32.43
CA GLY A 27 4.52 8.22 -31.32
C GLY A 27 5.12 7.81 -29.98
N VAL A 28 5.92 6.73 -29.96
CA VAL A 28 6.64 6.29 -28.76
C VAL A 28 7.67 7.34 -28.32
N TRP A 29 8.45 7.87 -29.26
CA TRP A 29 9.43 8.92 -28.96
C TRP A 29 8.76 10.18 -28.40
N TYR A 30 7.65 10.63 -28.99
CA TYR A 30 6.89 11.78 -28.49
C TYR A 30 6.34 11.55 -27.08
N TYR A 31 5.83 10.36 -26.79
CA TYR A 31 5.33 10.00 -25.46
C TYR A 31 6.46 10.01 -24.41
N ILE A 32 7.63 9.47 -24.74
CA ILE A 32 8.81 9.48 -23.86
C ILE A 32 9.31 10.91 -23.67
N ALA A 33 9.42 11.72 -24.72
CA ALA A 33 9.87 13.11 -24.61
C ALA A 33 8.93 13.96 -23.74
N LYS A 34 7.62 13.74 -23.85
CA LYS A 34 6.60 14.48 -23.08
C LYS A 34 6.55 14.07 -21.61
N ASN A 35 6.73 12.78 -21.31
CA ASN A 35 6.55 12.25 -19.95
C ASN A 35 7.86 11.92 -19.23
N GLY A 36 8.97 11.83 -19.95
CA GLY A 36 10.31 11.48 -19.43
C GLY A 36 11.12 12.67 -18.92
N ALA A 37 10.71 13.90 -19.24
CA ALA A 37 11.33 15.13 -18.72
C ALA A 37 10.83 15.54 -17.32
N SER A 38 10.27 14.59 -16.54
CA SER A 38 10.08 14.81 -15.11
C SER A 38 11.40 14.55 -14.40
N ASP A 39 12.34 15.46 -14.59
CA ASP A 39 13.60 15.55 -13.87
C ASP A 39 13.35 15.55 -12.35
N GLN A 40 13.56 14.40 -11.71
CA GLN A 40 14.18 14.42 -10.40
C GLN A 40 15.61 14.90 -10.62
N ALA A 41 15.83 16.19 -10.39
CA ALA A 41 17.17 16.76 -10.37
C ALA A 41 18.03 15.97 -9.37
N PRO A 42 19.22 15.48 -9.76
CA PRO A 42 20.15 14.91 -8.81
C PRO A 42 20.62 16.03 -7.88
N GLU A 43 20.39 15.87 -6.58
CA GLU A 43 21.00 16.74 -5.56
C GLU A 43 22.53 16.70 -5.71
N LYS A 44 23.08 17.74 -6.31
CA LYS A 44 24.51 18.08 -6.22
C LYS A 44 24.74 18.72 -4.86
N GLY A 45 25.34 17.98 -3.94
CA GLY A 45 25.69 18.49 -2.61
C GLY A 45 26.70 17.63 -1.85
N GLY A 46 27.66 17.01 -2.55
CA GLY A 46 28.81 16.37 -1.90
C GLY A 46 29.83 17.43 -1.50
N THR A 47 30.01 17.65 -0.19
CA THR A 47 31.19 18.32 0.37
C THR A 47 32.38 17.35 0.36
N PRO A 48 33.61 17.84 0.10
CA PRO A 48 34.80 17.01 0.08
C PRO A 48 35.21 16.63 1.51
N VAL A 49 35.18 15.34 1.82
CA VAL A 49 35.76 14.79 3.05
C VAL A 49 37.25 14.56 2.82
N THR A 50 38.06 15.37 3.49
CA THR A 50 39.51 15.24 3.62
C THR A 50 39.85 13.95 4.40
N PRO A 51 40.84 13.15 3.98
CA PRO A 51 41.30 12.00 4.75
C PRO A 51 42.46 12.44 5.65
N ASP A 52 42.20 12.61 6.95
CA ASP A 52 43.27 12.74 7.93
C ASP A 52 42.89 12.07 9.26
N GLY A 53 43.79 11.21 9.73
CA GLY A 53 43.90 10.90 11.15
C GLY A 53 43.21 9.62 11.64
N PHE A 54 43.83 8.48 11.35
CA PHE A 54 43.77 7.33 12.26
C PHE A 54 44.32 7.73 13.64
N ARG A 55 43.47 7.75 14.67
CA ARG A 55 43.92 7.62 16.07
C ARG A 55 42.79 7.16 16.99
N GLY A 56 43.02 6.04 17.68
CA GLY A 56 42.47 5.79 19.00
C GLY A 56 41.25 4.88 19.07
N ALA A 57 41.51 3.59 19.22
CA ALA A 57 40.55 2.61 19.69
C ALA A 57 39.95 2.98 21.06
N GLN A 58 38.62 2.91 21.17
CA GLN A 58 37.93 2.29 22.31
C GLN A 58 36.62 1.68 21.80
N HIS A 59 36.61 0.35 21.71
CA HIS A 59 35.39 -0.44 21.62
C HIS A 59 34.62 -0.28 22.93
N GLY A 60 33.73 0.71 22.97
CA GLY A 60 32.62 0.71 23.89
C GLY A 60 31.48 -0.05 23.23
N GLU A 61 31.16 -1.23 23.74
CA GLU A 61 29.86 -1.87 23.53
C GLU A 61 28.78 -0.85 23.84
N ARG A 62 28.23 -0.23 22.80
CA ARG A 62 27.03 0.59 22.92
C ARG A 62 25.89 -0.40 23.06
N ALA A 63 25.67 -0.80 24.31
CA ALA A 63 24.46 -1.48 24.73
C ALA A 63 23.28 -0.82 24.02
N LEU A 64 22.56 -1.60 23.22
CA LEU A 64 21.24 -1.23 22.75
C LEU A 64 20.49 -0.72 23.97
N PRO A 65 19.94 0.51 23.95
CA PRO A 65 19.14 0.96 25.06
C PRO A 65 18.05 -0.10 25.24
N ALA A 66 18.06 -0.75 26.41
CA ALA A 66 16.98 -1.58 26.86
C ALA A 66 15.72 -0.76 26.61
N GLN A 67 14.87 -1.24 25.71
CA GLN A 67 13.58 -0.62 25.44
C GLN A 67 12.84 -0.66 26.76
N ASN A 68 12.86 0.46 27.46
CA ASN A 68 11.92 0.80 28.50
C ASN A 68 10.54 0.71 27.84
N MET A 69 9.93 -0.49 27.89
CA MET A 69 8.47 -0.65 27.85
C MET A 69 7.89 -0.12 29.16
N GLY A 70 8.28 1.11 29.52
CA GLY A 70 7.91 1.82 30.72
C GLY A 70 6.86 2.85 30.36
N ALA A 71 5.61 2.47 30.56
CA ALA A 71 4.56 3.36 31.06
C ALA A 71 4.36 4.74 30.39
N GLU A 72 4.65 4.90 29.11
CA GLU A 72 3.96 5.92 28.30
C GLU A 72 2.61 5.33 27.95
N GLY A 73 1.58 5.73 28.70
CA GLY A 73 0.22 5.30 28.46
C GLY A 73 -0.13 5.46 26.98
N PRO A 74 -0.91 4.54 26.37
CA PRO A 74 -1.36 4.74 25.02
C PRO A 74 -2.18 6.03 25.04
N GLU A 75 -1.63 7.11 24.50
CA GLU A 75 -2.49 8.10 23.87
C GLU A 75 -3.31 7.28 22.88
N ALA A 76 -4.53 6.93 23.27
CA ALA A 76 -5.44 6.07 22.51
C ALA A 76 -5.98 6.84 21.30
N GLY A 77 -5.11 7.62 20.65
CA GLY A 77 -5.30 8.33 19.41
C GLY A 77 -4.73 7.52 18.26
N LEU A 78 -5.32 7.72 17.10
CA LEU A 78 -4.80 7.20 15.85
C LEU A 78 -3.65 8.12 15.42
N ASP A 79 -2.43 7.57 15.30
CA ASP A 79 -1.26 8.33 14.87
C ASP A 79 -1.28 8.49 13.35
N ILE A 80 -1.13 9.72 12.84
CA ILE A 80 -1.17 10.03 11.41
C ILE A 80 0.21 10.55 10.98
N GLN A 81 0.95 9.73 10.23
CA GLN A 81 2.31 9.99 9.80
C GLN A 81 2.34 10.37 8.31
N GLY A 82 2.94 11.51 7.97
CA GLY A 82 3.02 12.02 6.60
C GLY A 82 3.20 13.54 6.57
N ASP A 83 3.17 14.11 5.37
CA ASP A 83 3.16 15.55 5.15
C ASP A 83 1.84 16.20 5.61
N GLU A 84 1.80 17.52 5.71
CA GLU A 84 0.63 18.27 6.18
C GLU A 84 -0.61 18.07 5.30
N ASN A 85 -0.44 18.00 3.98
CA ASN A 85 -1.58 17.79 3.07
C ASN A 85 -2.18 16.39 3.28
N PHE A 86 -1.34 15.37 3.41
CA PHE A 86 -1.78 14.02 3.76
C PHE A 86 -2.49 13.97 5.11
N LYS A 87 -1.89 14.58 6.16
CA LYS A 87 -2.50 14.65 7.50
C LYS A 87 -3.86 15.33 7.46
N ASN A 88 -3.99 16.44 6.75
CA ASN A 88 -5.26 17.14 6.56
C ASN A 88 -6.29 16.27 5.83
N GLN A 89 -5.88 15.60 4.75
CA GLN A 89 -6.74 14.71 3.98
C GLN A 89 -7.29 13.56 4.85
N VAL A 90 -6.41 12.88 5.59
CA VAL A 90 -6.78 11.77 6.49
C VAL A 90 -7.68 12.27 7.62
N THR A 91 -7.33 13.37 8.28
CA THR A 91 -8.13 13.95 9.36
C THR A 91 -9.53 14.34 8.90
N GLN A 92 -9.66 15.01 7.74
CA GLN A 92 -10.97 15.38 7.19
C GLN A 92 -11.79 14.16 6.79
N SER A 93 -11.15 13.12 6.24
CA SER A 93 -11.79 11.85 5.89
C SER A 93 -12.34 11.14 7.13
N LEU A 94 -11.54 11.04 8.19
CA LEU A 94 -11.94 10.48 9.48
C LEU A 94 -13.06 11.29 10.15
N LYS A 95 -12.99 12.62 10.08
CA LYS A 95 -14.05 13.51 10.57
C LYS A 95 -15.38 13.25 9.87
N ARG A 96 -15.39 12.99 8.56
CA ARG A 96 -16.61 12.61 7.82
C ARG A 96 -17.19 11.30 8.31
N ILE A 97 -16.35 10.28 8.53
CA ILE A 97 -16.81 9.00 9.09
C ILE A 97 -17.41 9.24 10.48
N TRP A 98 -16.73 9.98 11.37
CA TRP A 98 -17.23 10.30 12.71
C TRP A 98 -18.60 10.95 12.71
N LEU A 99 -18.80 11.97 11.85
CA LEU A 99 -20.06 12.70 11.76
C LEU A 99 -21.20 11.87 11.18
N SER A 100 -20.90 10.94 10.26
CA SER A 100 -21.90 10.08 9.62
C SER A 100 -22.26 8.83 10.45
N ASP A 101 -21.28 8.19 11.07
CA ASP A 101 -21.41 6.92 11.77
C ASP A 101 -20.28 6.76 12.81
N ARG A 102 -20.59 7.16 14.03
CA ARG A 102 -19.68 7.04 15.17
C ARG A 102 -19.27 5.60 15.45
N LYS A 103 -20.14 4.62 15.23
CA LYS A 103 -19.83 3.20 15.49
C LYS A 103 -18.72 2.72 14.56
N ASN A 104 -18.83 3.07 13.29
CA ASN A 104 -17.81 2.73 12.28
C ASN A 104 -16.49 3.48 12.51
N PHE A 105 -16.53 4.74 12.94
CA PHE A 105 -15.30 5.44 13.36
C PHE A 105 -14.61 4.73 14.53
N LEU A 106 -15.37 4.34 15.58
CA LEU A 106 -14.82 3.62 16.72
C LEU A 106 -14.26 2.25 16.33
N PHE A 107 -14.87 1.58 15.35
CA PHE A 107 -14.32 0.36 14.74
C PHE A 107 -12.94 0.62 14.13
N ILE A 108 -12.80 1.67 13.30
CA ILE A 108 -11.50 2.04 12.69
C ILE A 108 -10.46 2.33 13.78
N LYS A 109 -10.82 3.15 14.76
CA LYS A 109 -9.95 3.52 15.89
C LYS A 109 -9.52 2.31 16.73
N LYS A 110 -10.37 1.28 16.83
CA LYS A 110 -10.06 0.04 17.57
C LYS A 110 -9.01 -0.81 16.85
N TYR A 111 -9.02 -0.85 15.52
CA TYR A 111 -8.21 -1.79 14.74
C TYR A 111 -7.02 -1.15 14.03
N LEU A 112 -6.94 0.17 13.91
CA LEU A 112 -5.77 0.88 13.40
C LEU A 112 -5.11 1.68 14.52
N SER A 113 -3.77 1.64 14.55
CA SER A 113 -2.96 2.44 15.46
C SER A 113 -2.22 3.55 14.74
N VAL A 114 -1.80 3.30 13.49
CA VAL A 114 -1.06 4.26 12.66
C VAL A 114 -1.66 4.30 11.26
N ILE A 115 -1.80 5.50 10.70
CA ILE A 115 -2.02 5.72 9.26
C ILE A 115 -0.77 6.43 8.73
N ARG A 116 -0.05 5.81 7.80
CA ARG A 116 1.24 6.30 7.30
C ARG A 116 1.17 6.59 5.80
N ASN A 117 1.71 7.73 5.37
CA ASN A 117 1.90 8.03 3.95
C ASN A 117 3.09 7.24 3.41
N GLU A 118 2.86 6.41 2.39
CA GLU A 118 3.87 5.57 1.74
C GLU A 118 3.76 5.62 0.22
N ASN A 119 4.62 4.88 -0.48
CA ASN A 119 4.58 4.79 -1.94
C ASN A 119 3.50 3.83 -2.45
N LYS A 120 3.03 2.91 -1.59
CA LYS A 120 1.98 1.94 -1.89
C LYS A 120 0.90 1.95 -0.82
N THR A 121 -0.29 1.50 -1.19
CA THR A 121 -1.37 1.29 -0.21
C THR A 121 -1.33 -0.17 0.23
N ASP A 122 -1.24 -0.42 1.53
CA ASP A 122 -1.08 -1.76 2.10
C ASP A 122 -1.46 -1.76 3.58
N PHE A 123 -1.58 -2.96 4.16
CA PHE A 123 -1.73 -3.15 5.60
C PHE A 123 -0.67 -4.09 6.14
N TYR A 124 -0.03 -3.68 7.24
CA TYR A 124 0.96 -4.50 7.94
C TYR A 124 1.00 -4.19 9.44
N LEU A 125 1.77 -5.00 10.18
CA LEU A 125 2.03 -4.79 11.60
C LEU A 125 3.45 -4.23 11.76
N ASP A 126 3.57 -3.04 12.34
CA ASP A 126 4.85 -2.41 12.69
C ASP A 126 5.05 -2.53 14.20
N ASN A 127 5.96 -3.40 14.64
CA ASN A 127 6.17 -3.69 16.07
C ASN A 127 4.85 -4.06 16.80
N GLY A 128 4.01 -4.88 16.14
CA GLY A 128 2.71 -5.29 16.66
C GLY A 128 1.60 -4.25 16.54
N ARG A 129 1.89 -3.03 16.08
CA ARG A 129 0.89 -1.98 15.85
C ARG A 129 0.31 -2.11 14.44
N PRO A 130 -1.02 -2.13 14.26
CA PRO A 130 -1.65 -2.12 12.95
C PRO A 130 -1.44 -0.79 12.24
N VAL A 131 -0.74 -0.85 11.11
CA VAL A 131 -0.42 0.28 10.24
C VAL A 131 -1.20 0.15 8.94
N ALA A 132 -1.99 1.18 8.62
CA ALA A 132 -2.54 1.39 7.29
C ALA A 132 -1.57 2.28 6.52
N ALA A 133 -0.81 1.69 5.61
CA ALA A 133 0.03 2.44 4.68
C ALA A 133 -0.84 2.88 3.51
N LEU A 134 -0.86 4.18 3.22
CA LEU A 134 -1.65 4.74 2.14
C LEU A 134 -0.76 5.47 1.16
N SER A 135 -0.89 5.15 -0.13
CA SER A 135 -0.22 5.92 -1.17
C SER A 135 -0.83 7.32 -1.31
N ARG A 136 0.02 8.34 -1.53
CA ARG A 136 -0.44 9.71 -1.77
C ARG A 136 -1.45 9.80 -2.92
N ALA A 137 -1.25 9.02 -3.99
CA ALA A 137 -2.15 8.98 -5.14
C ALA A 137 -3.56 8.48 -4.77
N GLN A 138 -3.66 7.45 -3.93
CA GLN A 138 -4.96 6.92 -3.49
C GLN A 138 -5.59 7.79 -2.41
N ALA A 139 -4.84 8.22 -1.39
CA ALA A 139 -5.34 9.06 -0.32
C ALA A 139 -5.80 10.45 -0.83
N GLY A 140 -5.08 11.02 -1.80
CA GLY A 140 -5.36 12.33 -2.38
C GLY A 140 -6.50 12.36 -3.39
N ARG A 141 -7.08 11.21 -3.79
CA ARG A 141 -8.12 11.14 -4.83
C ARG A 141 -9.38 11.94 -4.46
N SER A 142 -9.90 11.73 -3.26
CA SER A 142 -11.00 12.48 -2.67
C SER A 142 -11.13 12.16 -1.18
N LEU A 143 -11.84 13.00 -0.43
CA LEU A 143 -12.09 12.78 1.00
C LEU A 143 -12.92 11.52 1.24
N THR A 144 -13.88 11.23 0.37
CA THR A 144 -14.76 10.07 0.50
C THR A 144 -14.03 8.79 0.13
N TRP A 145 -13.21 8.82 -0.93
CA TRP A 145 -12.37 7.69 -1.31
C TRP A 145 -11.34 7.36 -0.22
N CYS A 146 -10.65 8.37 0.32
CA CYS A 146 -9.69 8.19 1.41
C CYS A 146 -10.36 7.60 2.66
N ALA A 147 -11.56 8.09 3.04
CA ALA A 147 -12.35 7.51 4.13
C ALA A 147 -12.68 6.03 3.88
N GLY A 148 -13.07 5.68 2.65
CA GLY A 148 -13.30 4.29 2.25
C GLY A 148 -12.04 3.43 2.35
N LEU A 149 -10.90 3.95 1.91
CA LEU A 149 -9.61 3.25 1.94
C LEU A 149 -9.15 2.96 3.38
N ILE A 150 -9.27 3.93 4.28
CA ILE A 150 -8.98 3.75 5.71
C ILE A 150 -9.88 2.66 6.30
N ALA A 151 -11.17 2.65 5.95
CA ALA A 151 -12.09 1.62 6.42
C ALA A 151 -11.75 0.22 5.88
N HIS A 152 -11.32 0.14 4.61
CA HIS A 152 -10.84 -1.10 3.99
C HIS A 152 -9.64 -1.67 4.77
N GLN A 153 -8.63 -0.84 5.04
CA GLN A 153 -7.46 -1.25 5.81
C GLN A 153 -7.79 -1.62 7.26
N ALA A 154 -8.71 -0.90 7.90
CA ALA A 154 -9.20 -1.27 9.23
C ALA A 154 -9.90 -2.63 9.24
N PHE A 155 -10.58 -3.00 8.15
CA PHE A 155 -11.20 -4.32 8.02
C PHE A 155 -10.14 -5.43 7.89
N HIS A 156 -9.07 -5.21 7.13
CA HIS A 156 -7.94 -6.14 7.06
C HIS A 156 -7.30 -6.35 8.44
N ALA A 157 -7.10 -5.26 9.19
CA ALA A 157 -6.63 -5.34 10.57
C ALA A 157 -7.58 -6.14 11.46
N TYR A 158 -8.89 -5.87 11.39
CA TYR A 158 -9.91 -6.63 12.11
C TYR A 158 -9.85 -8.12 11.81
N MET A 159 -9.83 -8.50 10.53
CA MET A 159 -9.77 -9.91 10.14
C MET A 159 -8.51 -10.58 10.65
N LYS A 160 -7.38 -9.87 10.67
CA LYS A 160 -6.11 -10.37 11.22
C LYS A 160 -6.16 -10.61 12.72
N PHE A 161 -6.67 -9.66 13.50
CA PHE A 161 -6.79 -9.85 14.94
C PHE A 161 -7.86 -10.89 15.32
N ASN A 162 -8.90 -11.05 14.50
CA ASN A 162 -9.93 -12.06 14.73
C ASN A 162 -9.53 -13.47 14.28
N SER A 163 -8.70 -13.60 13.24
CA SER A 163 -8.18 -14.90 12.80
C SER A 163 -7.10 -15.44 13.74
N GLN A 164 -6.38 -14.54 14.42
CA GLN A 164 -5.53 -14.83 15.59
C GLN A 164 -6.35 -15.28 16.82
N LYS A 165 -7.49 -15.98 16.64
CA LYS A 165 -8.22 -16.65 17.73
C LYS A 165 -7.17 -17.31 18.58
N ARG A 166 -6.98 -16.75 19.78
CA ARG A 166 -6.01 -17.23 20.75
C ARG A 166 -6.31 -18.71 20.88
N GLU A 167 -5.41 -19.57 20.43
CA GLU A 167 -5.39 -20.91 20.96
C GLU A 167 -5.50 -20.70 22.47
N LYS A 168 -6.55 -21.25 23.09
CA LYS A 168 -6.65 -21.25 24.54
C LYS A 168 -5.54 -22.19 24.98
N ILE A 169 -4.31 -21.69 24.97
CA ILE A 169 -3.16 -22.42 25.43
C ILE A 169 -3.41 -22.57 26.92
N ARG A 170 -3.82 -23.76 27.31
CA ARG A 170 -3.99 -24.08 28.72
C ARG A 170 -2.60 -23.87 29.36
N PRO A 171 -2.51 -23.17 30.50
CA PRO A 171 -1.25 -23.09 31.20
C PRO A 171 -0.72 -24.52 31.43
N PRO A 172 0.61 -24.74 31.29
CA PRO A 172 1.18 -26.05 31.58
C PRO A 172 0.83 -26.44 33.02
N LEU A 173 0.71 -27.74 33.28
CA LEU A 173 0.44 -28.20 34.64
C LEU A 173 1.61 -27.82 35.56
N PRO A 174 1.38 -27.59 36.86
CA PRO A 174 2.45 -27.31 37.81
C PRO A 174 3.53 -28.41 37.74
N GLY A 175 4.76 -28.04 37.37
CA GLY A 175 5.90 -28.97 37.23
C GLY A 175 6.27 -29.37 35.80
N GLU A 176 5.44 -29.07 34.80
CA GLU A 176 5.79 -29.28 33.39
C GLU A 176 6.66 -28.12 32.87
N LYS A 177 7.69 -28.45 32.08
CA LYS A 177 8.51 -27.45 31.39
C LYS A 177 7.70 -26.84 30.24
N ASP A 178 7.73 -25.52 30.15
CA ASP A 178 7.10 -24.81 29.06
C ASP A 178 7.99 -24.85 27.80
N GLU A 179 7.74 -25.83 26.93
CA GLU A 179 8.49 -26.01 25.67
C GLU A 179 7.90 -25.21 24.49
N ARG A 180 6.98 -24.27 24.74
CA ARG A 180 6.30 -23.51 23.68
C ARG A 180 7.31 -22.65 22.90
N LYS A 181 7.53 -23.00 21.63
CA LYS A 181 8.24 -22.15 20.67
C LYS A 181 7.30 -21.05 20.19
N PHE A 182 7.45 -19.84 20.72
CA PHE A 182 6.77 -18.67 20.16
C PHE A 182 7.29 -18.43 18.75
N SER A 183 6.45 -18.60 17.73
CA SER A 183 6.83 -18.19 16.38
C SER A 183 6.91 -16.66 16.38
N VAL A 184 8.06 -16.12 15.97
CA VAL A 184 8.35 -14.68 15.97
C VAL A 184 7.51 -13.93 14.91
N ASN A 185 6.80 -14.65 14.05
CA ASN A 185 5.90 -14.06 13.05
C ASN A 185 4.45 -14.52 13.22
N PRO A 186 3.76 -14.11 14.30
CA PRO A 186 2.32 -14.36 14.50
C PRO A 186 1.43 -13.59 13.49
N ALA A 187 2.05 -12.91 12.52
CA ALA A 187 1.42 -12.01 11.57
C ALA A 187 1.25 -12.61 10.17
N ALA A 188 1.64 -13.85 9.90
CA ALA A 188 1.24 -14.49 8.64
C ALA A 188 -0.24 -14.89 8.77
N LEU A 189 -1.11 -14.20 8.03
CA LEU A 189 -2.44 -14.76 7.76
C LEU A 189 -2.20 -16.03 6.94
N ASP A 190 -2.38 -17.21 7.55
CA ASP A 190 -2.37 -18.47 6.81
C ASP A 190 -3.68 -18.53 6.02
N TYR A 191 -3.66 -17.88 4.86
CA TYR A 191 -4.68 -18.10 3.85
C TYR A 191 -4.51 -19.52 3.33
N THR A 192 -5.49 -20.38 3.63
CA THR A 192 -5.49 -21.78 3.18
C THR A 192 -5.71 -21.89 1.66
N SER A 193 -6.32 -20.89 1.04
CA SER A 193 -6.61 -20.86 -0.39
C SER A 193 -6.64 -19.43 -0.95
N LEU A 194 -6.52 -19.32 -2.29
CA LEU A 194 -6.76 -18.07 -3.02
C LEU A 194 -8.20 -17.56 -2.81
N GLU A 195 -9.16 -18.47 -2.71
CA GLU A 195 -10.56 -18.17 -2.44
C GLU A 195 -10.73 -17.45 -1.09
N ASP A 196 -9.97 -17.81 -0.07
CA ASP A 196 -10.02 -17.14 1.24
C ASP A 196 -9.54 -15.69 1.14
N ILE A 197 -8.50 -15.43 0.34
CA ILE A 197 -8.02 -14.07 0.06
C ILE A 197 -9.12 -13.26 -0.62
N PHE A 198 -9.72 -13.81 -1.67
CA PHE A 198 -10.80 -13.13 -2.40
C PHE A 198 -12.03 -12.90 -1.52
N ASN A 199 -12.37 -13.83 -0.64
CA ASN A 199 -13.47 -13.69 0.29
C ASN A 199 -13.22 -12.57 1.32
N VAL A 200 -11.99 -12.45 1.84
CA VAL A 200 -11.61 -11.35 2.75
C VAL A 200 -11.67 -10.02 2.02
N GLU A 201 -11.11 -9.94 0.82
CA GLU A 201 -11.10 -8.72 0.02
C GLU A 201 -12.52 -8.28 -0.39
N ALA A 202 -13.39 -9.22 -0.76
CA ALA A 202 -14.79 -8.93 -1.05
C ALA A 202 -15.55 -8.38 0.17
N LYS A 203 -15.27 -8.92 1.37
CA LYS A 203 -15.84 -8.39 2.62
C LYS A 203 -15.29 -7.01 2.96
N ALA A 204 -14.00 -6.78 2.76
CA ALA A 204 -13.36 -5.47 2.94
C ALA A 204 -13.97 -4.43 1.97
N CYS A 205 -14.11 -4.77 0.69
CA CYS A 205 -14.79 -3.93 -0.31
C CYS A 205 -16.25 -3.65 0.07
N SER A 206 -16.98 -4.65 0.55
CA SER A 206 -18.37 -4.47 1.01
C SER A 206 -18.45 -3.51 2.21
N PHE A 207 -17.53 -3.63 3.16
CA PHE A 207 -17.41 -2.71 4.29
C PHE A 207 -17.07 -1.29 3.82
N GLN A 208 -16.11 -1.14 2.90
CA GLN A 208 -15.77 0.12 2.26
C GLN A 208 -16.98 0.75 1.57
N GLU A 209 -17.74 -0.02 0.77
CA GLU A 209 -18.96 0.47 0.11
C GLU A 209 -19.98 0.98 1.14
N GLY A 210 -20.19 0.25 2.24
CA GLY A 210 -21.09 0.65 3.31
C GLY A 210 -20.71 1.99 3.93
N ILE A 211 -19.41 2.23 4.12
CA ILE A 211 -18.89 3.53 4.62
C ILE A 211 -19.10 4.62 3.59
N LEU A 212 -18.72 4.39 2.33
CA LEU A 212 -18.89 5.34 1.23
C LEU A 212 -20.34 5.81 1.11
N ARG A 213 -21.31 4.90 1.22
CA ARG A 213 -22.74 5.24 1.22
C ARG A 213 -23.13 6.14 2.39
N LYS A 214 -22.68 5.80 3.61
CA LYS A 214 -23.02 6.55 4.83
C LYS A 214 -22.45 7.96 4.85
N ILE A 215 -21.24 8.17 4.33
CA ILE A 215 -20.60 9.49 4.25
C ILE A 215 -21.08 10.33 3.06
N GLY A 216 -21.98 9.80 2.22
CA GLY A 216 -22.50 10.49 1.03
C GLY A 216 -21.50 10.56 -0.11
N ALA A 217 -20.71 9.51 -0.36
CA ALA A 217 -19.77 9.47 -1.47
C ALA A 217 -20.48 9.55 -2.84
N PRO A 218 -19.86 10.17 -3.85
CA PRO A 218 -20.40 10.21 -5.20
C PRO A 218 -20.65 8.80 -5.76
N GLY A 219 -21.74 8.62 -6.50
CA GLY A 219 -22.08 7.34 -7.12
C GLY A 219 -20.98 6.79 -8.04
N LEU A 220 -20.19 7.68 -8.66
CA LEU A 220 -19.03 7.28 -9.48
C LEU A 220 -17.95 6.55 -8.67
N GLU A 221 -17.70 6.93 -7.42
CA GLU A 221 -16.71 6.26 -6.56
C GLU A 221 -17.21 4.89 -6.13
N ILE A 222 -18.48 4.81 -5.72
CA ILE A 222 -19.14 3.55 -5.36
C ILE A 222 -19.14 2.59 -6.56
N ASN A 223 -19.45 3.10 -7.75
CA ASN A 223 -19.44 2.31 -8.98
C ASN A 223 -18.01 1.90 -9.38
N THR A 224 -17.00 2.74 -9.12
CA THR A 224 -15.60 2.38 -9.34
C THR A 224 -15.20 1.19 -8.47
N LEU A 225 -15.59 1.19 -7.20
CA LEU A 225 -15.32 0.08 -6.27
C LEU A 225 -16.02 -1.22 -6.72
N ARG A 226 -17.29 -1.14 -7.13
CA ARG A 226 -18.08 -2.30 -7.59
C ARG A 226 -17.57 -2.93 -8.89
N LYS A 227 -16.97 -2.12 -9.77
CA LYS A 227 -16.39 -2.58 -11.03
C LYS A 227 -14.99 -3.18 -10.86
N ARG A 228 -14.41 -3.10 -9.67
CA ARG A 228 -13.08 -3.66 -9.40
C ARG A 228 -13.13 -5.18 -9.59
N ALA A 229 -12.21 -5.70 -10.40
CA ALA A 229 -12.07 -7.13 -10.57
C ALA A 229 -11.54 -7.76 -9.28
N PRO A 230 -12.05 -8.93 -8.84
CA PRO A 230 -11.54 -9.63 -7.65
C PRO A 230 -10.06 -10.02 -7.73
N ARG A 231 -9.47 -10.02 -8.92
CA ARG A 231 -8.10 -10.50 -9.22
C ARG A 231 -7.13 -9.38 -9.60
N ASP A 232 -7.43 -8.13 -9.27
CA ASP A 232 -6.51 -7.03 -9.56
C ASP A 232 -5.34 -7.09 -8.57
N PHE A 233 -4.23 -7.73 -8.94
CA PHE A 233 -2.99 -7.74 -8.15
C PHE A 233 -2.03 -6.61 -8.58
N SER A 234 -2.54 -5.52 -9.16
CA SER A 234 -1.69 -4.40 -9.54
C SER A 234 -1.00 -3.80 -8.31
N VAL A 235 0.14 -3.13 -8.51
CA VAL A 235 0.86 -2.42 -7.42
C VAL A 235 0.03 -1.27 -6.82
N SER A 236 -1.00 -0.83 -7.56
CA SER A 236 -2.05 0.07 -7.08
C SER A 236 -3.09 -0.59 -6.16
N HIS A 237 -3.04 -1.91 -6.01
CA HIS A 237 -3.93 -2.70 -5.19
C HIS A 237 -3.39 -2.86 -3.76
N ASP A 238 -4.33 -2.89 -2.83
CA ASP A 238 -4.08 -3.14 -1.42
C ASP A 238 -3.72 -4.61 -1.21
N GLY A 239 -2.49 -4.86 -0.75
CA GLY A 239 -2.08 -6.17 -0.23
C GLY A 239 -0.97 -6.86 -1.01
N ASN A 240 0.16 -7.09 -0.35
CA ASN A 240 1.14 -8.08 -0.80
C ASN A 240 0.77 -9.45 -0.20
N TYR A 241 0.05 -10.29 -0.96
CA TYR A 241 -0.35 -11.62 -0.49
C TYR A 241 0.76 -12.64 -0.74
N SER A 242 1.43 -13.08 0.32
CA SER A 242 2.35 -14.22 0.25
C SER A 242 1.56 -15.51 0.42
N ILE A 243 1.34 -16.25 -0.66
CA ILE A 243 0.79 -17.61 -0.59
C ILE A 243 1.94 -18.54 -0.20
N LYS A 244 1.80 -19.30 0.89
CA LYS A 244 2.73 -20.41 1.15
C LYS A 244 2.37 -21.56 0.20
N PRO A 245 3.28 -22.01 -0.68
CA PRO A 245 3.03 -23.15 -1.56
C PRO A 245 2.88 -24.46 -0.79
#